data_AF-A0A1I3LNN3-F1
#
_entry.id   AF-A0A1I3LNN3-F1
#
_cell.length_a   1.000
_cell.length_b   1.000
_cell.length_c   1.000
_cell.angle_alpha   90.00
_cell.angle_beta   90.00
_cell.angle_gamma   90.00
#
_symmetry.space_group_name_H-M   'P 1'
#
loop_
_entity.id
_entity.type
_entity.pdbx_description
1 polymer ?
#
loop_
_entity_poly.entity_id
_entity_poly.type
_entity_poly.pdbx_seq_one_letter_code
_entity_poly.pdbx_strand_id
1 'polypeptide(L)'
;MRIRVDVALGVVVLIDVLRVFLPSLITLFGRAGSTPAEMMGLYAVSWFVVAFLTVPLARSVPPRRVALGAGLLLLLARLALQPTSGGEVQLYLASAGLLAGLVWLTATAMSARDARPAMAGVITGLAASTVIHAALDGIDLMWRPGPVPWVALAAELALAGVFLLRPVPAGEEHSGAPRAWLPVGPALLLWGLYTGNTAHAQATAGSPSLAAAAVVAAFAVLSTAPAALPLLRRPLVPAVALVASAVAFTFGRTAVDGVHGVAPGWTIAAQIIGQVALGACLAHAAATFGPDRPPRRGLAAAGGMLLFVVFVFGYYAAYDLYLPNQWVPVCAALLVAVSAVVGATGLPRASYGLRLPIAAAAVALVAAVPLWQGATPGWEPPGDGLRVAAYNIRMGYGQSGRLSLEQQADTLRAMRPHVVVLSEADRGWLLNGGHDDVRLIAERLGMRYIWAPATDEVWGDALLTDLPVTSVRNHVLVQGGPTGAQALEVGLRWQGRDVTVIGTHLQPPPGWRELDQVEQLGRIVKDASAGGRPVVVAGDLNLEPADPAWEVLMGSGLTDPIAPVRPFSTIPASGGPAEQIDHVLVTPGFTGRDQANVDVPHSDHRPIAVTLVPQS
;
A
#
# COMPACT_ATOMS: atom_id res chain seq x y z
N MET A 1 12.95 29.15 -5.98
CA MET A 1 13.25 28.28 -7.14
C MET A 1 12.03 28.29 -8.05
N ARG A 2 12.22 28.53 -9.35
CA ARG A 2 11.14 28.41 -10.33
C ARG A 2 10.74 26.93 -10.43
N ILE A 3 9.45 26.61 -10.45
CA ILE A 3 8.95 25.24 -10.55
C ILE A 3 8.62 24.94 -12.01
N ARG A 4 9.08 23.79 -12.54
CA ARG A 4 8.60 23.24 -13.82
C ARG A 4 7.30 22.49 -13.59
N VAL A 5 6.18 23.14 -13.85
CA VAL A 5 4.84 22.60 -13.63
C VAL A 5 4.56 21.37 -14.51
N ASP A 6 5.08 21.37 -15.74
CA ASP A 6 5.03 20.21 -16.64
C ASP A 6 5.71 18.97 -16.06
N VAL A 7 6.80 19.15 -15.31
CA VAL A 7 7.47 18.04 -14.60
C VAL A 7 6.67 17.59 -13.39
N ALA A 8 6.10 18.52 -12.63
CA ALA A 8 5.25 18.17 -11.49
C ALA A 8 4.05 17.33 -11.91
N LEU A 9 3.33 17.76 -12.96
CA LEU A 9 2.15 17.05 -13.46
C LEU A 9 2.51 15.72 -14.11
N GLY A 10 3.62 15.64 -14.86
CA GLY A 10 4.06 14.36 -15.42
C GLY A 10 4.49 13.35 -14.34
N VAL A 11 5.03 13.81 -13.20
CA VAL A 11 5.30 12.94 -12.04
C VAL A 11 4.01 12.44 -11.39
N VAL A 12 2.99 13.29 -11.26
CA VAL A 12 1.66 12.87 -10.77
C VAL A 12 1.10 11.76 -11.66
N VAL A 13 1.04 11.98 -12.97
CA VAL A 13 0.50 10.98 -13.92
C VAL A 13 1.34 9.70 -13.93
N LEU A 14 2.67 9.79 -13.81
CA LEU A 14 3.54 8.62 -13.70
C LEU A 14 3.24 7.81 -12.43
N ILE A 15 3.02 8.48 -11.30
CA ILE A 15 2.65 7.83 -10.04
C ILE A 15 1.30 7.15 -10.16
N ASP A 16 0.31 7.81 -10.77
CA ASP A 16 -1.00 7.27 -11.07
C ASP A 16 -0.90 5.95 -11.85
N VAL A 17 -0.08 5.92 -12.91
CA VAL A 17 0.14 4.69 -13.70
C VAL A 17 0.91 3.64 -12.89
N LEU A 18 1.90 4.06 -12.10
CA LEU A 18 2.68 3.15 -11.26
C LEU A 18 1.82 2.45 -10.20
N ARG A 19 0.84 3.17 -9.62
CA ARG A 19 -0.12 2.64 -8.64
C ARG A 19 -1.17 1.71 -9.26
N VAL A 20 -1.24 1.62 -10.59
CA VAL A 20 -1.97 0.56 -11.31
C VAL A 20 -1.04 -0.58 -11.71
N PHE A 21 0.19 -0.25 -12.14
CA PHE A 21 1.18 -1.23 -12.56
C PHE A 21 1.61 -2.16 -11.43
N LEU A 22 1.94 -1.64 -10.24
CA LEU A 22 2.45 -2.46 -9.13
C LEU A 22 1.41 -3.49 -8.65
N PRO A 23 0.13 -3.14 -8.40
CA PRO A 23 -0.86 -4.15 -8.05
C PRO A 23 -1.16 -5.11 -9.21
N SER A 24 -1.19 -4.63 -10.45
CA SER A 24 -1.37 -5.51 -11.62
C SER A 24 -0.24 -6.53 -11.75
N LEU A 25 0.99 -6.15 -11.41
CA LEU A 25 2.14 -7.04 -11.42
C LEU A 25 1.96 -8.23 -10.48
N ILE A 26 1.36 -8.04 -9.30
CA ILE A 26 1.21 -9.11 -8.29
C ILE A 26 -0.14 -9.84 -8.34
N THR A 27 -1.17 -9.22 -8.93
CA THR A 27 -2.53 -9.82 -8.98
C THR A 27 -2.85 -10.48 -10.32
N LEU A 28 -2.21 -10.03 -11.41
CA LEU A 28 -2.48 -10.50 -12.77
C LEU A 28 -1.33 -11.29 -13.36
N PHE A 29 -0.11 -10.76 -13.26
CA PHE A 29 1.09 -11.45 -13.73
C PHE A 29 1.61 -12.43 -12.68
N GLY A 30 1.86 -11.93 -11.47
CA GLY A 30 2.06 -12.71 -10.27
C GLY A 30 0.77 -13.39 -9.89
N ARG A 31 0.86 -14.67 -9.58
CA ARG A 31 -0.22 -15.43 -8.96
C ARG A 31 0.42 -16.22 -7.84
N ALA A 32 -0.05 -16.01 -6.61
CA ALA A 32 0.47 -16.67 -5.42
C ALA A 32 0.55 -18.19 -5.66
N GLY A 33 1.66 -18.80 -5.23
CA GLY A 33 1.90 -20.24 -5.41
C GLY A 33 2.15 -20.74 -6.84
N SER A 34 2.04 -19.91 -7.89
CA SER A 34 2.17 -20.37 -9.29
C SER A 34 3.16 -19.60 -10.14
N THR A 35 3.41 -18.32 -9.86
CA THR A 35 4.44 -17.54 -10.57
C THR A 35 5.66 -17.34 -9.68
N PRO A 36 6.84 -17.88 -10.03
CA PRO A 36 8.07 -17.64 -9.28
C PRO A 36 8.41 -16.15 -9.21
N ALA A 37 8.92 -15.68 -8.06
CA ALA A 37 9.27 -14.28 -7.85
C ALA A 37 10.30 -13.76 -8.87
N GLU A 38 11.18 -14.64 -9.38
CA GLU A 38 12.17 -14.30 -10.41
C GLU A 38 11.52 -13.93 -11.73
N MET A 39 10.41 -14.58 -12.09
CA MET A 39 9.67 -14.28 -13.33
C MET A 39 8.94 -12.94 -13.22
N MET A 40 8.33 -12.65 -12.06
CA MET A 40 7.75 -11.34 -11.78
C MET A 40 8.82 -10.24 -11.83
N GLY A 41 9.98 -10.51 -11.21
CA GLY A 41 11.17 -9.65 -11.27
C GLY A 41 11.62 -9.37 -12.69
N LEU A 42 11.77 -10.41 -13.51
CA LEU A 42 12.18 -10.29 -14.91
C LEU A 42 11.19 -9.46 -15.72
N TYR A 43 9.88 -9.73 -15.59
CA TYR A 43 8.84 -8.96 -16.27
C TYR A 43 8.93 -7.48 -15.89
N ALA A 44 8.94 -7.16 -14.60
CA ALA A 44 8.99 -5.79 -14.13
C ALA A 44 10.26 -5.06 -14.59
N VAL A 45 11.44 -5.64 -14.33
CA VAL A 45 12.74 -5.04 -14.65
C VAL A 45 12.90 -4.79 -16.16
N SER A 46 12.31 -5.63 -17.02
CA SER A 46 12.40 -5.47 -18.48
C SER A 46 11.93 -4.08 -18.93
N TRP A 47 10.81 -3.57 -18.40
CA TRP A 47 10.28 -2.25 -18.73
C TRP A 47 11.21 -1.09 -18.31
N PHE A 48 11.90 -1.26 -17.18
CA PHE A 48 12.89 -0.28 -16.69
C PHE A 48 14.18 -0.30 -17.51
N VAL A 49 14.63 -1.48 -17.94
CA VAL A 49 15.82 -1.61 -18.79
C VAL A 49 15.57 -1.04 -20.19
N VAL A 50 14.38 -1.26 -20.77
CA VAL A 50 14.01 -0.71 -22.09
C VAL A 50 14.09 0.83 -22.10
N ALA A 51 13.80 1.50 -20.97
CA ALA A 51 13.90 2.96 -20.88
C ALA A 51 15.31 3.51 -21.16
N PHE A 52 16.38 2.73 -20.98
CA PHE A 52 17.74 3.12 -21.33
C PHE A 52 17.93 3.38 -22.83
N LEU A 53 17.10 2.76 -23.70
CA LEU A 53 17.11 2.98 -25.15
C LEU A 53 16.72 4.42 -25.55
N THR A 54 16.16 5.19 -24.62
CA THR A 54 15.93 6.64 -24.80
C THR A 54 17.23 7.40 -25.08
N VAL A 55 18.34 6.99 -24.47
CA VAL A 55 19.64 7.68 -24.60
C VAL A 55 20.23 7.57 -26.00
N PRO A 56 20.35 6.38 -26.63
CA PRO A 56 20.76 6.28 -28.03
C PRO A 56 19.71 6.89 -28.99
N LEU A 57 18.41 6.76 -28.72
CA LEU A 57 17.35 7.38 -29.53
C LEU A 57 17.51 8.91 -29.63
N ALA A 58 17.96 9.53 -28.54
CA ALA A 58 18.21 10.97 -28.48
C ALA A 58 19.37 11.46 -29.37
N ARG A 59 20.14 10.56 -29.99
CA ARG A 59 21.13 10.92 -31.02
C ARG A 59 20.47 11.29 -32.35
N SER A 60 19.32 10.69 -32.63
CA SER A 60 18.58 10.87 -33.89
C SER A 60 17.39 11.80 -33.74
N VAL A 61 16.79 11.87 -32.53
CA VAL A 61 15.63 12.72 -32.24
C VAL A 61 15.97 13.67 -31.08
N PRO A 62 15.70 14.98 -31.19
CA PRO A 62 15.93 15.91 -30.08
C PRO A 62 15.22 15.45 -28.80
N PRO A 63 15.90 15.40 -27.62
CA PRO A 63 15.31 14.91 -26.37
C PRO A 63 13.98 15.55 -26.00
N ARG A 64 13.80 16.83 -26.32
CA ARG A 64 12.53 17.55 -26.06
C ARG A 64 11.36 16.98 -26.86
N ARG A 65 11.58 16.52 -28.10
CA ARG A 65 10.53 15.87 -28.92
C ARG A 65 10.20 14.49 -28.38
N VAL A 66 11.23 13.74 -27.94
CA VAL A 66 11.04 12.44 -27.27
C VAL A 66 10.22 12.61 -25.99
N ALA A 67 10.58 13.59 -25.15
CA ALA A 67 9.84 13.90 -23.92
C ALA A 67 8.38 14.28 -24.22
N LEU A 68 8.12 15.12 -25.23
CA LEU A 68 6.75 15.48 -25.61
C LEU A 68 5.96 14.25 -26.07
N GLY A 69 6.50 13.45 -26.99
CA GLY A 69 5.82 12.26 -27.49
C GLY A 69 5.54 11.23 -26.39
N ALA A 70 6.54 10.92 -25.57
CA ALA A 70 6.40 10.00 -24.45
C ALA A 70 5.44 10.54 -23.37
N GLY A 71 5.46 11.85 -23.11
CA GLY A 71 4.50 12.49 -22.21
C GLY A 71 3.06 12.37 -22.72
N LEU A 72 2.82 12.60 -24.01
CA LEU A 72 1.48 12.41 -24.61
C LEU A 72 1.04 10.94 -24.54
N LEU A 73 1.94 9.98 -24.79
CA LEU A 73 1.66 8.56 -24.65
C LEU A 73 1.34 8.18 -23.20
N LEU A 74 2.03 8.78 -22.22
CA LEU A 74 1.72 8.60 -20.79
C LEU A 74 0.30 9.09 -20.47
N LEU A 75 -0.10 10.28 -20.94
CA LEU A 75 -1.45 10.81 -20.72
C LEU A 75 -2.52 9.90 -21.38
N LEU A 76 -2.26 9.43 -22.61
CA LEU A 76 -3.15 8.54 -23.34
C LEU A 76 -3.28 7.17 -22.64
N ALA A 77 -2.17 6.59 -22.17
CA ALA A 77 -2.19 5.35 -21.42
C ALA A 77 -2.98 5.49 -20.12
N ARG A 78 -2.77 6.59 -19.38
CA ARG A 78 -3.52 6.86 -18.15
C ARG A 78 -5.02 7.01 -18.39
N LEU A 79 -5.41 7.67 -19.49
CA LEU A 79 -6.82 7.76 -19.92
C LEU A 79 -7.38 6.39 -20.31
N ALA A 80 -6.61 5.61 -21.08
CA ALA A 80 -7.02 4.29 -21.58
C ALA A 80 -7.13 3.24 -20.47
N LEU A 81 -6.44 3.42 -19.34
CA LEU A 81 -6.62 2.56 -18.17
C LEU A 81 -7.98 2.76 -17.50
N GLN A 82 -8.54 3.97 -17.50
CA GLN A 82 -9.76 4.33 -16.75
C GLN A 82 -10.99 3.43 -17.02
N PRO A 83 -11.29 3.03 -18.27
CA PRO A 83 -12.42 2.15 -18.57
C PRO A 83 -12.10 0.66 -18.43
N THR A 84 -10.88 0.27 -18.05
CA THR A 84 -10.51 -1.16 -18.03
C THR A 84 -11.26 -1.93 -16.94
N SER A 85 -11.69 -3.14 -17.27
CA SER A 85 -12.33 -4.08 -16.32
C SER A 85 -11.34 -5.02 -15.65
N GLY A 86 -10.04 -4.72 -15.70
CA GLY A 86 -8.98 -5.60 -15.22
C GLY A 86 -8.34 -6.49 -16.30
N GLY A 87 -7.64 -7.53 -15.86
CA GLY A 87 -7.03 -8.55 -16.72
C GLY A 87 -5.86 -8.06 -17.57
N GLU A 88 -5.53 -8.82 -18.62
CA GLU A 88 -4.35 -8.57 -19.46
C GLU A 88 -4.30 -7.16 -20.07
N VAL A 89 -5.45 -6.61 -20.45
CA VAL A 89 -5.53 -5.25 -21.00
C VAL A 89 -5.04 -4.22 -19.98
N GLN A 90 -5.48 -4.34 -18.71
CA GLN A 90 -4.99 -3.47 -17.63
C GLN A 90 -3.48 -3.64 -17.44
N LEU A 91 -2.99 -4.88 -17.36
CA LEU A 91 -1.57 -5.18 -17.16
C LEU A 91 -0.72 -4.55 -18.27
N TYR A 92 -1.04 -4.79 -19.54
CA TYR A 92 -0.22 -4.31 -20.65
C TYR A 92 -0.35 -2.79 -20.87
N LEU A 93 -1.53 -2.19 -20.66
CA LEU A 93 -1.68 -0.73 -20.71
C LEU A 93 -0.90 -0.04 -19.57
N ALA A 94 -0.90 -0.61 -18.36
CA ALA A 94 -0.14 -0.08 -17.24
C ALA A 94 1.36 -0.19 -17.49
N SER A 95 1.82 -1.32 -18.04
CA SER A 95 3.20 -1.53 -18.47
C SER A 95 3.64 -0.57 -19.58
N ALA A 96 2.80 -0.36 -20.60
CA ALA A 96 3.08 0.58 -21.68
C ALA A 96 3.10 2.04 -21.18
N GLY A 97 2.16 2.41 -20.30
CA GLY A 97 2.12 3.72 -19.66
C GLY A 97 3.33 3.96 -18.77
N LEU A 98 3.75 2.95 -18.00
CA LEU A 98 4.98 3.01 -17.19
C LEU A 98 6.19 3.27 -18.09
N LEU A 99 6.36 2.49 -19.17
CA LEU A 99 7.45 2.71 -20.11
C LEU A 99 7.42 4.12 -20.70
N ALA A 100 6.25 4.61 -21.12
CA ALA A 100 6.09 5.97 -21.62
C ALA A 100 6.52 7.01 -20.58
N GLY A 101 6.15 6.83 -19.31
CA GLY A 101 6.58 7.70 -18.22
C GLY A 101 8.09 7.63 -17.92
N LEU A 102 8.70 6.45 -17.99
CA LEU A 102 10.14 6.26 -17.83
C LEU A 102 10.93 6.95 -18.96
N VAL A 103 10.48 6.79 -20.21
CA VAL A 103 11.04 7.47 -21.39
C VAL A 103 10.85 8.98 -21.26
N TRP A 104 9.67 9.44 -20.83
CA TRP A 104 9.37 10.85 -20.58
C TRP A 104 10.33 11.45 -19.55
N LEU A 105 10.50 10.81 -18.39
CA LEU A 105 11.38 11.29 -17.32
C LEU A 105 12.84 11.32 -17.79
N THR A 106 13.29 10.27 -18.48
CA THR A 106 14.64 10.17 -19.05
C THR A 106 14.90 11.26 -20.08
N ALA A 107 13.99 11.45 -21.04
CA ALA A 107 14.10 12.48 -22.06
C ALA A 107 13.99 13.90 -21.47
N THR A 108 13.16 14.09 -20.45
CA THR A 108 13.06 15.34 -19.68
C THR A 108 14.39 15.68 -19.02
N ALA A 109 15.03 14.71 -18.35
CA ALA A 109 16.37 14.86 -17.77
C ALA A 109 17.41 15.23 -18.83
N MET A 110 17.37 14.59 -20.00
CA MET A 110 18.26 14.93 -21.12
C MET A 110 18.00 16.34 -21.68
N SER A 111 16.77 16.85 -21.62
CA SER A 111 16.41 18.18 -22.13
C SER A 111 16.64 19.32 -21.13
N ALA A 112 16.69 19.03 -19.83
CA ALA A 112 16.76 20.01 -18.76
C ALA A 112 18.17 20.59 -18.59
N ARG A 113 18.42 21.80 -19.12
CA ARG A 113 19.72 22.51 -19.03
C ARG A 113 20.10 22.96 -17.62
N ASP A 114 19.10 23.24 -16.79
CA ASP A 114 19.24 23.44 -15.36
C ASP A 114 18.36 22.40 -14.64
N ALA A 115 18.99 21.59 -13.78
CA ALA A 115 18.27 20.54 -13.05
C ALA A 115 17.36 21.12 -11.96
N ARG A 116 17.64 22.33 -11.46
CA ARG A 116 16.92 22.91 -10.31
C ARG A 116 15.42 23.03 -10.58
N PRO A 117 14.92 23.72 -11.63
CA PRO A 117 13.48 23.87 -11.81
C PRO A 117 12.76 22.56 -12.08
N ALA A 118 13.43 21.63 -12.76
CA ALA A 118 12.90 20.29 -13.03
C ALA A 118 12.79 19.48 -11.74
N MET A 119 13.81 19.52 -10.88
CA MET A 119 13.79 18.83 -9.58
C MET A 119 12.76 19.45 -8.62
N ALA A 120 12.58 20.78 -8.64
CA ALA A 120 11.44 21.41 -7.96
C ALA A 120 10.11 20.84 -8.47
N GLY A 121 10.00 20.59 -9.77
CA GLY A 121 8.86 19.90 -10.37
C GLY A 121 8.67 18.50 -9.79
N VAL A 122 9.73 17.68 -9.73
CA VAL A 122 9.68 16.33 -9.13
C VAL A 122 9.21 16.39 -7.68
N ILE A 123 9.82 17.23 -6.83
CA ILE A 123 9.43 17.40 -5.42
C ILE A 123 7.96 17.83 -5.31
N THR A 124 7.53 18.76 -6.16
CA THR A 124 6.14 19.24 -6.19
C THR A 124 5.17 18.15 -6.67
N GLY A 125 5.57 17.30 -7.62
CA GLY A 125 4.77 16.18 -8.10
C GLY A 125 4.57 15.10 -7.03
N LEU A 126 5.63 14.76 -6.28
CA LEU A 126 5.53 13.88 -5.11
C LEU A 126 4.58 14.47 -4.06
N ALA A 127 4.74 15.75 -3.75
CA ALA A 127 3.87 16.45 -2.79
C ALA A 127 2.40 16.50 -3.24
N ALA A 128 2.16 16.83 -4.51
CA ALA A 128 0.82 16.87 -5.09
C ALA A 128 0.18 15.48 -5.06
N SER A 129 0.93 14.43 -5.39
CA SER A 129 0.45 13.04 -5.32
C SER A 129 0.03 12.66 -3.91
N THR A 130 0.82 13.02 -2.88
CA THR A 130 0.41 12.82 -1.47
C THR A 130 -0.88 13.54 -1.12
N VAL A 131 -1.05 14.79 -1.55
CA VAL A 131 -2.28 15.56 -1.31
C VAL A 131 -3.47 14.93 -2.03
N ILE A 132 -3.30 14.52 -3.30
CA ILE A 132 -4.34 13.89 -4.11
C ILE A 132 -4.78 12.57 -3.46
N HIS A 133 -3.87 11.68 -3.11
CA HIS A 133 -4.24 10.40 -2.47
C HIS A 133 -4.90 10.59 -1.11
N ALA A 134 -4.43 11.55 -0.30
CA ALA A 134 -5.10 11.89 0.95
C ALA A 134 -6.53 12.41 0.71
N ALA A 135 -6.71 13.26 -0.30
CA ALA A 135 -8.01 13.82 -0.68
C ALA A 135 -8.95 12.80 -1.33
N LEU A 136 -8.41 11.72 -1.89
CA LEU A 136 -9.14 10.57 -2.43
C LEU A 136 -9.31 9.44 -1.40
N ASP A 137 -8.93 9.67 -0.15
CA ASP A 137 -8.97 8.69 0.94
C ASP A 137 -8.30 7.35 0.59
N GLY A 138 -7.14 7.41 -0.08
CA GLY A 138 -6.32 6.25 -0.45
C GLY A 138 -6.80 5.46 -1.68
N ILE A 139 -8.02 5.72 -2.19
CA ILE A 139 -8.57 5.02 -3.36
C ILE A 139 -8.46 5.90 -4.61
N ASP A 140 -7.49 5.57 -5.45
CA ASP A 140 -7.19 6.30 -6.68
C ASP A 140 -8.39 6.35 -7.65
N LEU A 141 -8.40 7.37 -8.53
CA LEU A 141 -9.49 7.61 -9.48
C LEU A 141 -9.79 6.39 -10.38
N MET A 142 -8.77 5.58 -10.70
CA MET A 142 -8.90 4.35 -11.51
C MET A 142 -9.88 3.34 -10.92
N TRP A 143 -9.88 3.25 -9.60
CA TRP A 143 -10.60 2.23 -8.86
C TRP A 143 -12.03 2.65 -8.55
N ARG A 144 -12.36 3.92 -8.79
CA ARG A 144 -13.66 4.51 -8.46
C ARG A 144 -14.66 4.40 -9.62
N PRO A 145 -15.91 3.98 -9.36
CA PRO A 145 -16.96 4.00 -10.36
C PRO A 145 -17.58 5.39 -10.54
N GLY A 146 -18.39 5.55 -11.58
CA GLY A 146 -19.22 6.74 -11.81
C GLY A 146 -18.54 7.88 -12.57
N PRO A 147 -19.25 8.99 -12.81
CA PRO A 147 -18.78 10.09 -13.68
C PRO A 147 -17.80 11.05 -12.98
N VAL A 148 -17.81 11.13 -11.66
CA VAL A 148 -16.94 12.08 -10.91
C VAL A 148 -15.45 11.79 -11.12
N PRO A 149 -14.97 10.53 -11.01
CA PRO A 149 -13.58 10.22 -11.31
C PRO A 149 -13.16 10.59 -12.74
N TRP A 150 -14.05 10.47 -13.72
CA TRP A 150 -13.79 10.87 -15.10
C TRP A 150 -13.59 12.37 -15.25
N VAL A 151 -14.39 13.19 -14.56
CA VAL A 151 -14.23 14.65 -14.58
C VAL A 151 -12.91 15.07 -13.93
N ALA A 152 -12.57 14.47 -12.78
CA ALA A 152 -11.32 14.71 -12.10
C ALA A 152 -10.11 14.32 -12.98
N LEU A 153 -10.16 13.13 -13.58
CA LEU A 153 -9.15 12.67 -14.52
C LEU A 153 -9.01 13.60 -15.74
N ALA A 154 -10.13 14.02 -16.34
CA ALA A 154 -10.11 14.92 -17.48
C ALA A 154 -9.45 16.26 -17.12
N ALA A 155 -9.72 16.80 -15.93
CA ALA A 155 -9.10 18.03 -15.44
C ALA A 155 -7.59 17.85 -15.22
N GLU A 156 -7.17 16.74 -14.60
CA GLU A 156 -5.77 16.39 -14.38
C GLU A 156 -5.01 16.28 -15.71
N LEU A 157 -5.51 15.47 -16.65
CA LEU A 157 -4.87 15.23 -17.93
C LEU A 157 -4.88 16.47 -18.83
N ALA A 158 -5.95 17.28 -18.79
CA ALA A 158 -5.98 18.55 -19.50
C ALA A 158 -4.94 19.53 -18.97
N LEU A 159 -4.81 19.64 -17.64
CA LEU A 159 -3.78 20.47 -17.02
C LEU A 159 -2.38 19.99 -17.41
N ALA A 160 -2.12 18.68 -17.30
CA ALA A 160 -0.86 18.07 -17.69
C ALA A 160 -0.54 18.32 -19.17
N GLY A 161 -1.51 18.12 -20.07
CA GLY A 161 -1.36 18.37 -21.51
C GLY A 161 -1.06 19.83 -21.84
N VAL A 162 -1.78 20.78 -21.23
CA VAL A 162 -1.54 22.22 -21.43
C VAL A 162 -0.11 22.60 -21.05
N PHE A 163 0.39 22.13 -19.91
CA PHE A 163 1.75 22.46 -19.47
C PHE A 163 2.83 21.70 -20.23
N LEU A 164 2.57 20.46 -20.64
CA LEU A 164 3.47 19.67 -21.48
C LEU A 164 3.71 20.33 -22.85
N LEU A 165 2.66 20.93 -23.43
CA LEU A 165 2.72 21.61 -24.73
C LEU A 165 3.28 23.04 -24.65
N ARG A 166 3.38 23.62 -23.46
CA ARG A 166 3.87 25.01 -23.29
C ARG A 166 5.35 25.13 -23.67
N PRO A 167 5.73 26.19 -24.40
CA PRO A 167 7.14 26.47 -24.65
C PRO A 167 7.86 26.73 -23.33
N VAL A 168 8.95 25.99 -23.08
CA VAL A 168 9.87 26.33 -21.99
C VAL A 168 10.63 27.59 -22.41
N PRO A 169 10.55 28.70 -21.65
CA PRO A 169 11.27 29.91 -22.01
C PRO A 169 12.76 29.65 -22.11
N ALA A 170 13.41 30.23 -23.12
CA ALA A 170 14.86 30.21 -23.23
C ALA A 170 15.43 31.01 -22.05
N GLY A 171 15.95 30.32 -21.04
CA GLY A 171 16.65 30.91 -19.91
C GLY A 171 18.15 30.59 -20.00
N GLU A 172 18.98 31.61 -19.78
CA GLU A 172 20.43 31.51 -19.66
C GLU A 172 20.81 30.98 -18.27
N GLU A 173 20.53 29.72 -17.97
CA GLU A 173 21.07 29.08 -16.76
C GLU A 173 21.64 27.72 -17.11
N HIS A 174 22.97 27.60 -17.01
CA HIS A 174 23.73 26.38 -17.25
C HIS A 174 24.20 25.84 -15.89
N SER A 175 23.46 24.90 -15.30
CA SER A 175 23.94 24.16 -14.13
C SER A 175 23.98 22.67 -14.45
N GLY A 176 25.22 22.16 -14.49
CA GLY A 176 25.50 20.80 -14.88
C GLY A 176 25.39 19.83 -13.71
N ALA A 177 24.18 19.36 -13.41
CA ALA A 177 23.92 18.43 -12.31
C ALA A 177 23.41 17.05 -12.80
N PRO A 178 24.19 16.29 -13.59
CA PRO A 178 23.71 15.02 -14.15
C PRO A 178 23.38 13.97 -13.10
N ARG A 179 24.08 13.99 -11.96
CA ARG A 179 23.86 13.08 -10.84
C ARG A 179 22.56 13.36 -10.08
N ALA A 180 21.96 14.54 -10.25
CA ALA A 180 20.72 14.91 -9.56
C ALA A 180 19.53 14.00 -9.91
N TRP A 181 19.58 13.32 -11.06
CA TRP A 181 18.50 12.45 -11.53
C TRP A 181 18.57 11.02 -10.99
N LEU A 182 19.74 10.57 -10.55
CA LEU A 182 19.93 9.23 -9.96
C LEU A 182 19.10 9.03 -8.67
N PRO A 183 19.06 9.97 -7.70
CA PRO A 183 18.28 9.78 -6.48
C PRO A 183 16.76 9.85 -6.69
N VAL A 184 16.24 10.17 -7.88
CA VAL A 184 14.78 10.28 -8.11
C VAL A 184 14.05 8.96 -7.85
N GLY A 185 14.58 7.84 -8.34
CA GLY A 185 13.95 6.54 -8.09
C GLY A 185 14.03 6.08 -6.63
N PRO A 186 15.20 6.10 -5.97
CA PRO A 186 15.30 5.86 -4.53
C PRO A 186 14.41 6.79 -3.70
N ALA A 187 14.26 8.06 -4.10
CA ALA A 187 13.32 8.98 -3.46
C ALA A 187 11.86 8.58 -3.68
N LEU A 188 11.49 8.08 -4.87
CA LEU A 188 10.16 7.56 -5.14
C LEU A 188 9.82 6.34 -4.27
N LEU A 189 10.79 5.46 -4.02
CA LEU A 189 10.64 4.36 -3.06
C LEU A 189 10.34 4.88 -1.65
N LEU A 190 11.17 5.80 -1.13
CA LEU A 190 10.98 6.38 0.21
C LEU A 190 9.66 7.14 0.35
N TRP A 191 9.25 7.81 -0.73
CA TRP A 191 7.94 8.47 -0.85
C TRP A 191 6.81 7.46 -0.73
N GLY A 192 6.83 6.41 -1.56
CA GLY A 192 5.76 5.41 -1.62
C GLY A 192 5.68 4.52 -0.39
N LEU A 193 6.82 4.12 0.18
CA LEU A 193 6.85 3.29 1.38
C LEU A 193 6.41 4.08 2.63
N TYR A 194 6.86 5.33 2.82
CA TYR A 194 6.52 6.05 4.05
C TYR A 194 6.34 7.57 3.96
N THR A 195 7.29 8.33 3.40
CA THR A 195 7.28 9.80 3.58
C THR A 195 6.03 10.48 3.00
N GLY A 196 5.47 9.90 1.93
CA GLY A 196 4.21 10.35 1.32
C GLY A 196 3.04 9.37 1.51
N ASN A 197 3.20 8.33 2.33
CA ASN A 197 2.23 7.25 2.51
C ASN A 197 1.19 7.63 3.57
N THR A 198 0.06 8.16 3.12
CA THR A 198 -1.02 8.63 4.00
C THR A 198 -1.79 7.48 4.65
N ALA A 199 -1.88 6.32 3.98
CA ALA A 199 -2.52 5.13 4.54
C ALA A 199 -1.74 4.62 5.75
N HIS A 200 -0.40 4.57 5.68
CA HIS A 200 0.43 4.22 6.84
C HIS A 200 0.22 5.18 8.02
N ALA A 201 0.14 6.48 7.75
CA ALA A 201 -0.13 7.50 8.78
C ALA A 201 -1.52 7.31 9.43
N GLN A 202 -2.55 7.06 8.62
CA GLN A 202 -3.90 6.70 9.09
C GLN A 202 -3.85 5.43 9.94
N ALA A 203 -3.13 4.43 9.48
CA ALA A 203 -3.04 3.14 10.13
C ALA A 203 -2.39 3.21 11.51
N THR A 204 -1.34 4.04 11.62
CA THR A 204 -0.62 4.33 12.86
C THR A 204 -1.46 5.12 13.85
N ALA A 205 -2.21 6.12 13.39
CA ALA A 205 -2.98 6.99 14.28
C ALA A 205 -4.23 6.31 14.85
N GLY A 206 -4.79 5.33 14.13
CA GLY A 206 -6.09 4.77 14.48
C GLY A 206 -7.18 5.82 14.25
N SER A 207 -7.85 6.27 15.31
CA SER A 207 -8.90 7.29 15.23
C SER A 207 -8.50 8.55 16.02
N PRO A 208 -8.56 9.77 15.43
CA PRO A 208 -9.04 10.11 14.08
C PRO A 208 -7.97 9.97 12.98
N SER A 209 -8.20 9.05 12.04
CA SER A 209 -7.27 8.68 10.95
C SER A 209 -6.99 9.84 9.98
N LEU A 210 -8.02 10.58 9.57
CA LEU A 210 -7.91 11.69 8.59
C LEU A 210 -7.00 12.83 9.04
N ALA A 211 -6.88 13.05 10.35
CA ALA A 211 -5.98 14.08 10.88
C ALA A 211 -4.52 13.76 10.57
N ALA A 212 -4.13 12.48 10.66
CA ALA A 212 -2.77 12.03 10.32
C ALA A 212 -2.49 12.20 8.82
N ALA A 213 -3.43 11.82 7.95
CA ALA A 213 -3.32 12.06 6.51
C ALA A 213 -3.18 13.55 6.18
N ALA A 214 -3.96 14.42 6.82
CA ALA A 214 -3.90 15.87 6.61
C ALA A 214 -2.56 16.47 7.04
N VAL A 215 -1.97 15.98 8.15
CA VAL A 215 -0.63 16.38 8.60
C VAL A 215 0.42 15.98 7.58
N VAL A 216 0.42 14.73 7.11
CA VAL A 216 1.36 14.26 6.08
C VAL A 216 1.22 15.08 4.79
N ALA A 217 -0.01 15.34 4.34
CA ALA A 217 -0.29 16.17 3.16
C ALA A 217 0.23 17.61 3.32
N ALA A 218 0.02 18.24 4.48
CA ALA A 218 0.53 19.58 4.76
C ALA A 218 2.06 19.65 4.69
N PHE A 219 2.75 18.70 5.33
CA PHE A 219 4.21 18.65 5.32
C PHE A 219 4.78 18.27 3.95
N ALA A 220 4.03 17.53 3.13
CA ALA A 220 4.36 17.31 1.73
C ALA A 220 4.34 18.63 0.94
N VAL A 221 3.36 19.51 1.14
CA VAL A 221 3.37 20.85 0.51
C VAL A 221 4.56 21.69 0.98
N LEU A 222 4.85 21.66 2.29
CA LEU A 222 5.98 22.42 2.86
C LEU A 222 7.33 21.92 2.34
N SER A 223 7.48 20.63 2.00
CA SER A 223 8.72 20.08 1.45
C SER A 223 9.09 20.65 0.08
N THR A 224 8.18 21.36 -0.60
CA THR A 224 8.45 22.09 -1.86
C THR A 224 9.25 23.39 -1.68
N ALA A 225 9.50 23.80 -0.44
CA ALA A 225 10.25 25.01 -0.11
C ALA A 225 11.35 24.77 0.95
N PRO A 226 12.23 23.77 0.77
CA PRO A 226 13.17 23.37 1.84
C PRO A 226 14.09 24.53 2.24
N ALA A 227 14.44 25.39 1.29
CA ALA A 227 15.23 26.60 1.49
C ALA A 227 14.61 27.66 2.41
N ALA A 228 13.32 27.55 2.74
CA ALA A 228 12.64 28.44 3.68
C ALA A 228 12.99 28.13 5.15
N LEU A 229 13.49 26.92 5.44
CA LEU A 229 14.03 26.57 6.76
C LEU A 229 15.55 26.79 6.79
N PRO A 230 16.06 27.67 7.67
CA PRO A 230 17.49 27.99 7.73
C PRO A 230 18.41 26.78 7.85
N LEU A 231 18.01 25.78 8.64
CA LEU A 231 18.75 24.56 8.94
C LEU A 231 18.92 23.66 7.70
N LEU A 232 17.92 23.60 6.82
CA LEU A 232 17.91 22.74 5.64
C LEU A 232 18.76 23.30 4.49
N ARG A 233 19.25 24.54 4.59
CA ARG A 233 20.14 25.14 3.59
C ARG A 233 21.55 24.56 3.59
N ARG A 234 21.92 23.83 4.65
CA ARG A 234 23.20 23.10 4.73
C ARG A 234 22.93 21.64 4.38
N PRO A 235 23.60 21.03 3.39
CA PRO A 235 23.23 19.72 2.85
C PRO A 235 23.34 18.57 3.86
N LEU A 236 24.23 18.67 4.86
CA LEU A 236 24.42 17.64 5.87
C LEU A 236 23.19 17.46 6.78
N VAL A 237 22.47 18.55 7.09
CA VAL A 237 21.32 18.51 8.01
C VAL A 237 20.16 17.66 7.45
N PRO A 238 19.62 17.93 6.24
CA PRO A 238 18.59 17.07 5.66
C PRO A 238 19.11 15.67 5.34
N ALA A 239 20.40 15.49 5.00
CA ALA A 239 20.98 14.18 4.77
C ALA A 239 20.92 13.29 6.03
N VAL A 240 21.37 13.82 7.18
CA VAL A 240 21.29 13.11 8.47
C VAL A 240 19.83 12.90 8.88
N ALA A 241 18.99 13.92 8.73
CA ALA A 241 17.57 13.82 9.08
C ALA A 241 16.83 12.74 8.29
N LEU A 242 17.10 12.62 6.97
CA LEU A 242 16.47 11.62 6.10
C LEU A 242 16.86 10.19 6.49
N VAL A 243 18.14 9.97 6.81
CA VAL A 243 18.62 8.64 7.23
C VAL A 243 18.07 8.31 8.62
N ALA A 244 18.11 9.26 9.55
CA ALA A 244 17.57 9.07 10.90
C ALA A 244 16.07 8.79 10.88
N SER A 245 15.29 9.51 10.05
CA SER A 245 13.86 9.25 9.90
C SER A 245 13.57 7.90 9.26
N ALA A 246 14.38 7.45 8.29
CA ALA A 246 14.23 6.14 7.66
C ALA A 246 14.53 5.00 8.65
N VAL A 247 15.58 5.15 9.47
CA VAL A 247 15.91 4.20 10.55
C VAL A 247 14.78 4.17 11.58
N ALA A 248 14.32 5.34 12.02
CA ALA A 248 13.20 5.43 12.95
C ALA A 248 11.97 4.74 12.35
N PHE A 249 11.54 5.12 11.14
CA PHE A 249 10.36 4.52 10.50
C PHE A 249 10.43 2.98 10.41
N THR A 250 11.59 2.46 9.99
CA THR A 250 11.75 1.04 9.69
C THR A 250 11.87 0.17 10.94
N PHE A 251 12.61 0.62 11.95
CA PHE A 251 12.84 -0.15 13.17
C PHE A 251 11.87 0.21 14.30
N GLY A 252 10.96 1.15 14.05
CA GLY A 252 9.94 1.58 14.99
C GLY A 252 8.81 0.59 15.12
N ARG A 253 8.96 -0.42 15.98
CA ARG A 253 7.89 -1.37 16.31
C ARG A 253 7.69 -1.41 17.82
N THR A 254 6.43 -1.48 18.24
CA THR A 254 6.08 -1.51 19.67
C THR A 254 4.89 -2.42 19.93
N ALA A 255 4.50 -2.54 21.20
CA ALA A 255 3.24 -3.14 21.59
C ALA A 255 2.29 -2.02 22.03
N VAL A 256 1.10 -1.95 21.43
CA VAL A 256 0.02 -1.02 21.82
C VAL A 256 -1.21 -1.84 22.12
N ASP A 257 -1.83 -1.62 23.29
CA ASP A 257 -3.09 -2.25 23.69
C ASP A 257 -3.13 -3.78 23.54
N GLY A 258 -2.01 -4.44 23.86
CA GLY A 258 -1.87 -5.90 23.78
C GLY A 258 -1.50 -6.44 22.41
N VAL A 259 -1.35 -5.59 21.39
CA VAL A 259 -0.95 -5.97 20.03
C VAL A 259 0.53 -5.61 19.80
N HIS A 260 1.36 -6.62 19.60
CA HIS A 260 2.77 -6.53 19.24
C HIS A 260 2.96 -6.22 17.75
N GLY A 261 4.03 -5.52 17.40
CA GLY A 261 4.47 -5.33 16.00
C GLY A 261 3.88 -4.11 15.30
N VAL A 262 3.13 -3.26 16.00
CA VAL A 262 2.48 -2.08 15.43
C VAL A 262 3.44 -0.90 15.29
N ALA A 263 3.11 0.03 14.38
CA ALA A 263 3.78 1.31 14.28
C ALA A 263 3.44 2.20 15.50
N PRO A 264 4.42 2.69 16.27
CA PRO A 264 4.19 3.69 17.29
C PRO A 264 3.88 5.06 16.66
N GLY A 265 3.14 5.91 17.38
CA GLY A 265 2.72 7.23 16.89
C GLY A 265 3.85 8.17 16.47
N TRP A 266 5.06 7.99 16.99
CA TRP A 266 6.22 8.79 16.56
C TRP A 266 6.66 8.48 15.12
N THR A 267 6.23 7.37 14.51
CA THR A 267 6.51 7.08 13.09
C THR A 267 5.88 8.14 12.17
N ILE A 268 4.78 8.78 12.58
CA ILE A 268 4.21 9.95 11.88
C ILE A 268 5.19 11.13 11.93
N ALA A 269 5.85 11.36 13.07
CA ALA A 269 6.91 12.37 13.17
C ALA A 269 8.10 12.02 12.26
N ALA A 270 8.49 10.75 12.19
CA ALA A 270 9.52 10.28 11.26
C ALA A 270 9.10 10.51 9.79
N GLN A 271 7.85 10.24 9.41
CA GLN A 271 7.32 10.52 8.07
C GLN A 271 7.44 12.00 7.69
N ILE A 272 6.96 12.92 8.53
CA ILE A 272 6.98 14.36 8.20
C ILE A 272 8.42 14.93 8.17
N ILE A 273 9.29 14.47 9.08
CA ILE A 273 10.72 14.84 9.05
C ILE A 273 11.36 14.30 7.77
N GLY A 274 11.11 13.03 7.47
CA GLY A 274 11.59 12.36 6.27
C GLY A 274 11.14 13.06 4.98
N GLN A 275 9.86 13.45 4.88
CA GLN A 275 9.32 14.14 3.70
C GLN A 275 9.98 15.49 3.44
N VAL A 276 10.16 16.29 4.49
CA VAL A 276 10.85 17.58 4.39
C VAL A 276 12.33 17.40 4.08
N ALA A 277 12.99 16.42 4.71
CA ALA A 277 14.38 16.09 4.47
C ALA A 277 14.61 15.56 3.04
N LEU A 278 13.69 14.73 2.51
CA LEU A 278 13.72 14.18 1.16
C LEU A 278 13.68 15.31 0.11
N GLY A 279 12.71 16.23 0.24
CA GLY A 279 12.61 17.40 -0.63
C GLY A 279 13.87 18.29 -0.58
N ALA A 280 14.44 18.48 0.61
CA ALA A 280 15.69 19.21 0.78
C ALA A 280 16.89 18.50 0.13
N CYS A 281 17.03 17.19 0.31
CA CYS A 281 18.09 16.39 -0.30
C CYS A 281 18.04 16.44 -1.83
N LEU A 282 16.86 16.28 -2.42
CA LEU A 282 16.67 16.40 -3.87
C LEU A 282 17.03 17.80 -4.38
N ALA A 283 16.62 18.85 -3.65
CA ALA A 283 16.98 20.23 -4.00
C ALA A 283 18.50 20.47 -3.97
N HIS A 284 19.20 19.91 -2.97
CA HIS A 284 20.67 19.99 -2.89
C HIS A 284 21.36 19.20 -3.99
N ALA A 285 20.88 18.00 -4.31
CA ALA A 285 21.42 17.19 -5.40
C ALA A 285 21.34 17.95 -6.75
N ALA A 286 20.27 18.72 -6.96
CA ALA A 286 20.11 19.59 -8.13
C ALA A 286 20.94 20.89 -8.09
N ALA A 287 21.49 21.26 -6.94
CA ALA A 287 22.35 22.45 -6.75
C ALA A 287 23.86 22.13 -6.82
N THR A 288 24.21 21.06 -7.53
CA THR A 288 25.59 20.62 -7.76
C THR A 288 26.14 21.16 -9.09
N PHE A 289 27.47 21.28 -9.19
CA PHE A 289 28.15 21.72 -10.41
C PHE A 289 29.13 20.66 -10.91
N GLY A 290 29.18 20.45 -12.23
CA GLY A 290 30.14 19.55 -12.84
C GLY A 290 30.01 19.42 -14.36
N PRO A 291 30.88 18.62 -15.01
CA PRO A 291 30.83 18.39 -16.44
C PRO A 291 29.54 17.67 -16.83
N ASP A 292 28.66 18.39 -17.52
CA ASP A 292 27.33 17.91 -17.89
C ASP A 292 27.19 17.65 -19.38
N ARG A 293 26.49 16.56 -19.70
CA ARG A 293 26.12 16.16 -21.05
C ARG A 293 24.74 15.52 -21.00
N PRO A 294 23.85 15.80 -21.96
CA PRO A 294 22.51 15.22 -21.99
C PRO A 294 22.46 13.70 -21.76
N PRO A 295 23.31 12.86 -22.41
CA PRO A 295 23.27 11.41 -22.19
C PRO A 295 23.55 10.99 -20.74
N ARG A 296 24.40 11.72 -20.01
CA ARG A 296 24.70 11.42 -18.59
C ARG A 296 23.48 11.65 -17.70
N ARG A 297 22.71 12.71 -17.97
CA ARG A 297 21.44 12.98 -17.26
C ARG A 297 20.41 11.90 -17.54
N GLY A 298 20.29 11.47 -18.80
CA GLY A 298 19.40 10.38 -19.20
C GLY A 298 19.76 9.06 -18.53
N LEU A 299 21.04 8.66 -18.57
CA LEU A 299 21.51 7.44 -17.89
C LEU A 299 21.28 7.50 -16.38
N ALA A 300 21.48 8.66 -15.75
CA ALA A 300 21.22 8.83 -14.33
C ALA A 300 19.72 8.71 -14.00
N ALA A 301 18.83 9.29 -14.81
CA ALA A 301 17.38 9.17 -14.63
C ALA A 301 16.89 7.72 -14.81
N ALA A 302 17.30 7.05 -15.89
CA ALA A 302 16.95 5.66 -16.15
C ALA A 302 17.54 4.72 -15.07
N GLY A 303 18.80 4.95 -14.68
CA GLY A 303 19.45 4.23 -13.58
C GLY A 303 18.78 4.44 -12.23
N GLY A 304 18.30 5.66 -11.94
CA GLY A 304 17.54 5.95 -10.74
C GLY A 304 16.25 5.14 -10.69
N MET A 305 15.49 5.12 -11.78
CA MET A 305 14.26 4.33 -11.86
C MET A 305 14.53 2.81 -11.86
N LEU A 306 15.66 2.35 -12.41
CA LEU A 306 16.08 0.96 -12.25
C LEU A 306 16.37 0.62 -10.77
N LEU A 307 17.04 1.52 -10.03
CA LEU A 307 17.24 1.36 -8.60
C LEU A 307 15.91 1.35 -7.83
N PHE A 308 14.92 2.14 -8.26
CA PHE A 308 13.57 2.07 -7.68
C PHE A 308 13.00 0.66 -7.75
N VAL A 309 12.94 0.05 -8.95
CA VAL A 309 12.36 -1.30 -9.07
C VAL A 309 13.21 -2.36 -8.37
N VAL A 310 14.54 -2.24 -8.40
CA VAL A 310 15.45 -3.13 -7.65
C VAL A 310 15.18 -3.05 -6.15
N PHE A 311 14.99 -1.85 -5.60
CA PHE A 311 14.65 -1.72 -4.19
C PHE A 311 13.23 -2.17 -3.85
N VAL A 312 12.24 -1.97 -4.74
CA VAL A 312 10.89 -2.54 -4.55
C VAL A 312 10.97 -4.06 -4.43
N PHE A 313 11.68 -4.74 -5.34
CA PHE A 313 11.89 -6.19 -5.25
C PHE A 313 12.73 -6.59 -4.04
N GLY A 314 13.82 -5.87 -3.75
CA GLY A 314 14.63 -6.11 -2.57
C GLY A 314 13.86 -5.96 -1.26
N TYR A 315 12.80 -5.14 -1.24
CA TYR A 315 11.93 -4.98 -0.09
C TYR A 315 10.85 -6.07 -0.02
N TYR A 316 10.09 -6.27 -1.10
CA TYR A 316 8.92 -7.16 -1.09
C TYR A 316 9.24 -8.62 -1.39
N ALA A 317 10.09 -8.93 -2.36
CA ALA A 317 10.46 -10.33 -2.65
C ALA A 317 11.32 -10.95 -1.55
N ALA A 318 11.89 -10.13 -0.66
CA ALA A 318 12.57 -10.62 0.53
C ALA A 318 11.64 -11.38 1.48
N TYR A 319 10.33 -11.12 1.47
CA TYR A 319 9.35 -11.92 2.19
C TYR A 319 9.30 -13.35 1.64
N ASP A 320 9.22 -13.51 0.31
CA ASP A 320 9.25 -14.82 -0.38
C ASP A 320 10.59 -15.56 -0.19
N LEU A 321 11.68 -14.82 -0.04
CA LEU A 321 13.03 -15.36 0.12
C LEU A 321 13.46 -15.54 1.59
N TYR A 322 12.59 -15.21 2.55
CA TYR A 322 12.90 -15.25 3.99
C TYR A 322 14.15 -14.43 4.36
N LEU A 323 14.35 -13.28 3.70
CA LEU A 323 15.49 -12.39 3.89
C LEU A 323 15.09 -11.11 4.66
N PRO A 324 16.00 -10.53 5.47
CA PRO A 324 15.73 -9.26 6.13
C PRO A 324 15.68 -8.11 5.10
N ASN A 325 14.56 -7.38 5.07
CA ASN A 325 14.33 -6.28 4.13
C ASN A 325 14.40 -4.87 4.76
N GLN A 326 14.49 -4.80 6.09
CA GLN A 326 14.45 -3.57 6.89
C GLN A 326 15.55 -2.55 6.51
N TRP A 327 16.65 -3.01 5.92
CA TRP A 327 17.73 -2.12 5.48
C TRP A 327 17.46 -1.44 4.15
N VAL A 328 16.50 -1.90 3.34
CA VAL A 328 16.24 -1.34 2.01
C VAL A 328 15.85 0.14 2.04
N PRO A 329 14.89 0.59 2.89
CA PRO A 329 14.60 2.02 3.03
C PRO A 329 15.81 2.82 3.53
N VAL A 330 16.62 2.25 4.43
CA VAL A 330 17.82 2.92 4.94
C VAL A 330 18.88 3.08 3.85
N CYS A 331 19.11 2.07 3.03
CA CYS A 331 20.02 2.13 1.88
C CYS A 331 19.55 3.14 0.82
N ALA A 332 18.25 3.18 0.52
CA ALA A 332 17.67 4.18 -0.37
C ALA A 332 17.86 5.61 0.19
N ALA A 333 17.61 5.81 1.50
CA ALA A 333 17.82 7.07 2.18
C ALA A 333 19.28 7.51 2.16
N LEU A 334 20.22 6.59 2.39
CA LEU A 334 21.66 6.84 2.31
C LEU A 334 22.08 7.28 0.90
N LEU A 335 21.56 6.64 -0.16
CA LEU A 335 21.88 7.00 -1.54
C LEU A 335 21.39 8.42 -1.87
N VAL A 336 20.18 8.78 -1.45
CA VAL A 336 19.63 10.13 -1.61
C VAL A 336 20.43 11.14 -0.79
N ALA A 337 20.77 10.82 0.46
CA ALA A 337 21.53 11.66 1.37
C ALA A 337 22.95 11.94 0.84
N VAL A 338 23.67 10.92 0.36
CA VAL A 338 25.00 11.08 -0.25
C VAL A 338 24.93 11.97 -1.49
N SER A 339 23.90 11.78 -2.33
CA SER A 339 23.69 12.61 -3.52
C SER A 339 23.45 14.08 -3.19
N ALA A 340 22.90 14.37 -2.01
CA ALA A 340 22.68 15.73 -1.53
C ALA A 340 23.96 16.40 -0.97
N VAL A 341 24.92 15.63 -0.47
CA VAL A 341 26.15 16.17 0.15
C VAL A 341 27.27 16.32 -0.88
N VAL A 342 27.39 15.39 -1.82
CA VAL A 342 28.50 15.38 -2.79
C VAL A 342 28.37 16.54 -3.78
N GLY A 343 29.22 17.56 -3.61
CA GLY A 343 29.35 18.69 -4.54
C GLY A 343 28.27 19.77 -4.41
N ALA A 344 27.50 19.78 -3.31
CA ALA A 344 26.46 20.77 -3.08
C ALA A 344 27.03 22.11 -2.59
N THR A 345 26.56 23.20 -3.17
CA THR A 345 26.99 24.58 -2.85
C THR A 345 26.06 25.28 -1.84
N GLY A 346 25.03 24.58 -1.36
CA GLY A 346 23.98 25.09 -0.49
C GLY A 346 22.77 25.64 -1.25
N LEU A 347 21.66 25.84 -0.54
CA LEU A 347 20.42 26.37 -1.15
C LEU A 347 20.32 27.90 -0.97
N PRO A 348 19.87 28.64 -2.00
CA PRO A 348 19.62 30.08 -1.88
C PRO A 348 18.48 30.34 -0.89
N ARG A 349 18.47 31.51 -0.23
CA ARG A 349 17.37 31.90 0.67
C ARG A 349 16.03 31.90 -0.06
N ALA A 350 15.00 31.39 0.60
CA ALA A 350 13.61 31.45 0.15
C ALA A 350 12.68 31.70 1.34
N SER A 351 11.42 32.05 1.08
CA SER A 351 10.36 32.15 2.10
C SER A 351 9.23 31.17 1.79
N TYR A 352 8.42 30.84 2.80
CA TYR A 352 7.27 29.97 2.60
C TYR A 352 6.13 30.64 1.83
N GLY A 353 6.03 31.98 1.76
CA GLY A 353 5.10 32.73 0.91
C GLY A 353 3.76 32.02 0.65
N LEU A 354 3.54 31.59 -0.60
CA LEU A 354 2.33 30.89 -1.06
C LEU A 354 2.18 29.43 -0.58
N ARG A 355 3.21 28.78 -0.04
CA ARG A 355 3.11 27.37 0.42
C ARG A 355 2.27 27.21 1.67
N LEU A 356 2.29 28.18 2.61
CA LEU A 356 1.45 28.11 3.81
C LEU A 356 -0.06 28.10 3.48
N PRO A 357 -0.59 29.02 2.64
CA PRO A 357 -1.99 28.94 2.25
C PRO A 357 -2.28 27.69 1.39
N ILE A 358 -1.35 27.21 0.57
CA ILE A 358 -1.54 25.94 -0.17
C ILE A 358 -1.56 24.74 0.79
N ALA A 359 -0.73 24.72 1.82
CA ALA A 359 -0.74 23.67 2.83
C ALA A 359 -2.05 23.70 3.64
N ALA A 360 -2.54 24.89 4.00
CA ALA A 360 -3.85 25.04 4.62
C ALA A 360 -4.98 24.57 3.68
N ALA A 361 -4.91 24.86 2.38
CA ALA A 361 -5.86 24.37 1.40
C ALA A 361 -5.79 22.83 1.23
N ALA A 362 -4.60 22.24 1.30
CA ALA A 362 -4.44 20.79 1.29
C ALA A 362 -5.06 20.15 2.54
N VAL A 363 -4.86 20.73 3.73
CA VAL A 363 -5.53 20.29 4.96
C VAL A 363 -7.05 20.41 4.83
N ALA A 364 -7.56 21.54 4.32
CA ALA A 364 -9.00 21.74 4.12
C ALA A 364 -9.57 20.73 3.12
N LEU A 365 -8.84 20.40 2.06
CA LEU A 365 -9.23 19.40 1.06
C LEU A 365 -9.30 17.99 1.68
N VAL A 366 -8.34 17.60 2.50
CA VAL A 366 -8.36 16.31 3.21
C VAL A 366 -9.46 16.27 4.27
N ALA A 367 -9.66 17.37 5.00
CA ALA A 367 -10.75 17.48 5.98
C ALA A 367 -12.14 17.44 5.34
N ALA A 368 -12.25 17.72 4.04
CA ALA A 368 -13.49 17.62 3.26
C ALA A 368 -13.83 16.21 2.80
N VAL A 369 -12.97 15.20 3.05
CA VAL A 369 -13.19 13.79 2.66
C VAL A 369 -14.59 13.28 3.06
N PRO A 370 -15.07 13.47 4.30
CA PRO A 370 -16.39 13.00 4.71
C PRO A 370 -17.56 13.62 3.94
N LEU A 371 -17.37 14.76 3.25
CA LEU A 371 -18.45 15.45 2.52
C LEU A 371 -18.85 14.74 1.23
N TRP A 372 -17.96 13.91 0.67
CA TRP A 372 -18.23 13.16 -0.56
C TRP A 372 -18.21 11.65 -0.37
N GLN A 373 -17.86 11.17 0.83
CA GLN A 373 -18.13 9.80 1.24
C GLN A 373 -19.65 9.63 1.40
N GLY A 374 -20.20 8.58 0.80
CA GLY A 374 -21.62 8.25 0.94
C GLY A 374 -21.97 7.85 2.37
N ALA A 375 -23.27 7.89 2.71
CA ALA A 375 -23.73 7.36 3.99
C ALA A 375 -23.43 5.87 4.10
N THR A 376 -23.02 5.42 5.29
CA THR A 376 -22.88 4.00 5.58
C THR A 376 -24.27 3.34 5.53
N PRO A 377 -24.48 2.32 4.68
CA PRO A 377 -25.78 1.65 4.62
C PRO A 377 -26.07 0.99 5.97
N GLY A 378 -27.27 1.21 6.50
CA GLY A 378 -27.73 0.54 7.72
C GLY A 378 -28.00 -0.95 7.49
N TRP A 379 -27.60 -1.78 8.44
CA TRP A 379 -27.88 -3.21 8.48
C TRP A 379 -27.80 -3.68 9.94
N GLU A 380 -28.41 -4.82 10.25
CA GLU A 380 -28.38 -5.36 11.60
C GLU A 380 -28.01 -6.84 11.56
N PRO A 381 -27.22 -7.37 12.50
CA PRO A 381 -27.01 -8.82 12.61
C PRO A 381 -28.31 -9.60 12.93
N PRO A 382 -28.34 -10.94 12.78
CA PRO A 382 -29.48 -11.75 13.21
C PRO A 382 -29.62 -11.78 14.75
N GLY A 383 -30.84 -11.75 15.27
CA GLY A 383 -31.09 -11.66 16.73
C GLY A 383 -30.95 -12.98 17.50
N ASP A 384 -30.91 -14.11 16.80
CA ASP A 384 -31.09 -15.47 17.32
C ASP A 384 -29.79 -16.30 17.32
N GLY A 385 -28.64 -15.66 17.15
CA GLY A 385 -27.32 -16.32 17.27
C GLY A 385 -26.16 -15.38 16.98
N LEU A 386 -24.94 -15.78 17.35
CA LEU A 386 -23.72 -15.04 17.06
C LEU A 386 -23.26 -15.36 15.63
N ARG A 387 -23.57 -14.47 14.68
CA ARG A 387 -23.10 -14.57 13.29
C ARG A 387 -21.62 -14.19 13.18
N VAL A 388 -20.77 -15.13 12.78
CA VAL A 388 -19.33 -14.92 12.55
C VAL A 388 -19.04 -15.13 11.08
N ALA A 389 -18.30 -14.21 10.47
CA ALA A 389 -17.80 -14.32 9.10
C ALA A 389 -16.27 -14.33 9.07
N ALA A 390 -15.69 -15.04 8.10
CA ALA A 390 -14.27 -15.01 7.78
C ALA A 390 -14.11 -14.74 6.28
N TYR A 391 -13.14 -13.90 5.93
CA TYR A 391 -12.88 -13.57 4.54
C TYR A 391 -11.41 -13.20 4.30
N ASN A 392 -10.69 -14.02 3.54
CA ASN A 392 -9.45 -13.60 2.91
C ASN A 392 -9.77 -12.60 1.77
N ILE A 393 -9.37 -11.34 1.96
CA ILE A 393 -9.73 -10.23 1.06
C ILE A 393 -8.71 -10.01 -0.06
N ARG A 394 -7.65 -10.81 -0.14
CA ARG A 394 -6.65 -10.75 -1.19
C ARG A 394 -6.13 -9.32 -1.44
N MET A 395 -5.68 -8.64 -0.37
CA MET A 395 -5.23 -7.24 -0.39
C MET A 395 -6.26 -6.25 -0.97
N GLY A 396 -7.55 -6.59 -0.88
CA GLY A 396 -8.63 -5.81 -1.46
C GLY A 396 -8.87 -6.03 -2.96
N TYR A 397 -8.14 -6.91 -3.65
CA TYR A 397 -8.24 -7.11 -5.10
C TYR A 397 -9.10 -8.31 -5.49
N GLY A 398 -9.93 -8.13 -6.50
CA GLY A 398 -10.66 -9.23 -7.15
C GLY A 398 -9.81 -10.03 -8.13
N GLN A 399 -10.36 -11.13 -8.63
CA GLN A 399 -9.68 -12.01 -9.60
C GLN A 399 -9.31 -11.32 -10.93
N SER A 400 -9.98 -10.20 -11.24
CA SER A 400 -9.66 -9.34 -12.39
C SER A 400 -8.47 -8.40 -12.15
N GLY A 401 -7.84 -8.40 -10.96
CA GLY A 401 -6.78 -7.45 -10.60
C GLY A 401 -7.29 -6.02 -10.38
N ARG A 402 -8.60 -5.85 -10.15
CA ARG A 402 -9.20 -4.58 -9.76
C ARG A 402 -9.46 -4.53 -8.26
N LEU A 403 -9.16 -3.39 -7.66
CA LEU A 403 -9.52 -3.11 -6.26
C LEU A 403 -11.04 -3.19 -6.09
N SER A 404 -11.48 -3.96 -5.09
CA SER A 404 -12.85 -4.43 -4.89
C SER A 404 -13.36 -4.26 -3.45
N LEU A 405 -12.70 -3.43 -2.63
CA LEU A 405 -13.05 -3.21 -1.20
C LEU A 405 -14.53 -2.86 -0.98
N GLU A 406 -15.09 -2.05 -1.88
CA GLU A 406 -16.51 -1.67 -1.87
C GLU A 406 -17.41 -2.90 -1.99
N GLN A 407 -17.13 -3.77 -2.96
CA GLN A 407 -17.91 -4.97 -3.21
C GLN A 407 -17.68 -6.06 -2.15
N GLN A 408 -16.46 -6.16 -1.61
CA GLN A 408 -16.13 -7.05 -0.50
C GLN A 408 -16.92 -6.67 0.76
N ALA A 409 -16.94 -5.37 1.11
CA ALA A 409 -17.74 -4.87 2.23
C ALA A 409 -19.24 -5.06 2.01
N ASP A 410 -19.73 -4.85 0.78
CA ASP A 410 -21.15 -5.06 0.45
C ASP A 410 -21.55 -6.54 0.56
N THR A 411 -20.65 -7.46 0.19
CA THR A 411 -20.85 -8.91 0.36
C THR A 411 -20.92 -9.28 1.85
N LEU A 412 -19.98 -8.79 2.65
CA LEU A 412 -19.98 -9.00 4.10
C LEU A 412 -21.25 -8.43 4.74
N ARG A 413 -21.70 -7.24 4.31
CA ARG A 413 -22.94 -6.63 4.79
C ARG A 413 -24.15 -7.53 4.54
N ALA A 414 -24.24 -8.13 3.35
CA ALA A 414 -25.32 -9.05 3.00
C ALA A 414 -25.33 -10.31 3.89
N MET A 415 -24.18 -10.73 4.42
CA MET A 415 -24.06 -11.84 5.36
C MET A 415 -24.45 -11.50 6.81
N ARG A 416 -24.65 -10.21 7.10
CA ARG A 416 -25.09 -9.67 8.40
C ARG A 416 -24.29 -10.19 9.62
N PRO A 417 -22.94 -10.15 9.61
CA PRO A 417 -22.12 -10.66 10.71
C PRO A 417 -22.20 -9.81 11.99
N HIS A 418 -22.02 -10.41 13.15
CA HIS A 418 -21.64 -9.65 14.36
C HIS A 418 -20.13 -9.43 14.43
N VAL A 419 -19.38 -10.39 13.89
CA VAL A 419 -17.93 -10.43 13.90
C VAL A 419 -17.44 -10.83 12.51
N VAL A 420 -16.48 -10.09 11.98
CA VAL A 420 -15.78 -10.43 10.74
C VAL A 420 -14.30 -10.62 11.04
N VAL A 421 -13.72 -11.71 10.58
CA VAL A 421 -12.27 -11.90 10.51
C VAL A 421 -11.82 -11.68 9.07
N LEU A 422 -10.88 -10.76 8.87
CA LEU A 422 -10.25 -10.47 7.58
C LEU A 422 -8.82 -11.01 7.57
N SER A 423 -8.45 -11.68 6.49
CA SER A 423 -7.10 -12.18 6.22
C SER A 423 -6.50 -11.57 4.96
N GLU A 424 -5.17 -11.55 4.87
CA GLU A 424 -4.39 -10.88 3.80
C GLU A 424 -4.79 -9.41 3.60
N ALA A 425 -4.93 -8.70 4.72
CA ALA A 425 -5.31 -7.30 4.70
C ALA A 425 -4.08 -6.39 4.62
N ASP A 426 -4.15 -5.39 3.74
CA ASP A 426 -3.11 -4.36 3.58
C ASP A 426 -3.53 -3.04 4.25
N ARG A 427 -2.56 -2.38 4.89
CA ARG A 427 -2.73 -1.06 5.52
C ARG A 427 -1.75 0.00 5.02
N GLY A 428 -1.16 -0.22 3.85
CA GLY A 428 -0.34 0.79 3.19
C GLY A 428 0.84 0.27 2.38
N TRP A 429 0.89 -0.98 1.94
CA TRP A 429 1.97 -1.43 1.05
C TRP A 429 1.94 -0.68 -0.27
N LEU A 430 3.07 -0.08 -0.64
CA LEU A 430 3.29 0.52 -1.96
C LEU A 430 2.98 -0.46 -3.10
N LEU A 431 3.34 -1.74 -2.92
CA LEU A 431 3.11 -2.79 -3.92
C LEU A 431 1.61 -2.97 -4.24
N ASN A 432 0.76 -2.79 -3.23
CA ASN A 432 -0.68 -2.96 -3.34
C ASN A 432 -1.39 -1.64 -3.66
N GLY A 433 -0.67 -0.53 -3.80
CA GLY A 433 -1.25 0.78 -4.08
C GLY A 433 -1.45 1.64 -2.84
N GLY A 434 -1.01 1.21 -1.65
CA GLY A 434 -0.92 2.05 -0.45
C GLY A 434 -2.27 2.56 0.05
N HIS A 435 -3.22 1.64 0.24
CA HIS A 435 -4.56 1.88 0.81
C HIS A 435 -4.67 1.22 2.21
N ASP A 436 -5.67 1.60 3.01
CA ASP A 436 -5.97 0.96 4.30
C ASP A 436 -7.25 0.13 4.19
N ASP A 437 -7.12 -1.13 3.76
CA ASP A 437 -8.25 -2.04 3.47
C ASP A 437 -9.13 -2.23 4.68
N VAL A 438 -8.49 -2.47 5.82
CA VAL A 438 -9.14 -2.73 7.10
C VAL A 438 -10.02 -1.55 7.47
N ARG A 439 -9.46 -0.33 7.44
CA ARG A 439 -10.22 0.88 7.75
C ARG A 439 -11.38 1.07 6.78
N LEU A 440 -11.12 0.96 5.48
CA LEU A 440 -12.12 1.23 4.44
C LEU A 440 -13.28 0.24 4.47
N ILE A 441 -13.01 -1.05 4.73
CA ILE A 441 -14.06 -2.07 4.91
C ILE A 441 -14.82 -1.83 6.23
N ALA A 442 -14.11 -1.55 7.32
CA ALA A 442 -14.71 -1.33 8.64
C ALA A 442 -15.64 -0.12 8.65
N GLU A 443 -15.20 1.03 8.11
CA GLU A 443 -16.03 2.23 7.96
C GLU A 443 -17.30 1.93 7.16
N ARG A 444 -17.18 1.16 6.06
CA ARG A 444 -18.30 0.80 5.18
C ARG A 444 -19.27 -0.23 5.77
N LEU A 445 -18.81 -1.04 6.73
CA LEU A 445 -19.64 -1.90 7.55
C LEU A 445 -20.21 -1.17 8.78
N GLY A 446 -19.70 0.02 9.10
CA GLY A 446 -20.05 0.72 10.33
C GLY A 446 -19.46 0.09 11.59
N MET A 447 -18.44 -0.76 11.45
CA MET A 447 -17.85 -1.55 12.53
C MET A 447 -16.54 -0.96 13.04
N ARG A 448 -16.23 -1.17 14.32
CA ARG A 448 -14.85 -1.03 14.82
C ARG A 448 -13.98 -2.16 14.28
N TYR A 449 -12.70 -1.88 14.02
CA TYR A 449 -11.69 -2.89 13.73
C TYR A 449 -10.66 -3.01 14.86
N ILE A 450 -10.12 -4.21 15.02
CA ILE A 450 -8.96 -4.56 15.84
C ILE A 450 -7.94 -5.17 14.88
N TRP A 451 -6.73 -4.61 14.86
CA TRP A 451 -5.66 -4.97 13.93
C TRP A 451 -4.63 -5.87 14.60
N ALA A 452 -4.08 -6.83 13.85
CA ALA A 452 -2.90 -7.56 14.27
C ALA A 452 -1.92 -7.76 13.10
N PRO A 453 -0.69 -7.22 13.20
CA PRO A 453 0.33 -7.40 12.18
C PRO A 453 0.90 -8.82 12.18
N ALA A 454 1.25 -9.31 10.99
CA ALA A 454 1.92 -10.60 10.77
C ALA A 454 3.40 -10.39 10.45
N THR A 455 3.78 -10.16 9.18
CA THR A 455 5.19 -9.94 8.80
C THR A 455 5.72 -8.56 9.18
N ASP A 456 4.90 -7.53 8.96
CA ASP A 456 5.22 -6.14 9.25
C ASP A 456 4.00 -5.42 9.82
N GLU A 457 4.16 -4.15 10.14
CA GLU A 457 3.17 -3.36 10.86
C GLU A 457 1.90 -3.04 10.06
N VAL A 458 1.93 -3.20 8.72
CA VAL A 458 0.81 -2.87 7.82
C VAL A 458 0.26 -4.08 7.06
N TRP A 459 0.83 -5.27 7.22
CA TRP A 459 0.30 -6.53 6.68
C TRP A 459 -0.11 -7.51 7.77
N GLY A 460 -1.29 -8.12 7.64
CA GLY A 460 -1.79 -9.06 8.63
C GLY A 460 -3.30 -9.27 8.56
N ASP A 461 -3.89 -9.49 9.74
CA ASP A 461 -5.31 -9.82 9.89
C ASP A 461 -6.03 -8.76 10.73
N ALA A 462 -7.36 -8.73 10.60
CA ALA A 462 -8.20 -7.86 11.41
C ALA A 462 -9.47 -8.56 11.89
N LEU A 463 -9.95 -8.14 13.05
CA LEU A 463 -11.29 -8.49 13.55
C LEU A 463 -12.16 -7.24 13.59
N LEU A 464 -13.33 -7.30 12.95
CA LEU A 464 -14.30 -6.20 12.90
C LEU A 464 -15.55 -6.57 13.69
N THR A 465 -16.02 -5.68 14.57
CA THR A 465 -17.23 -5.90 15.38
C THR A 465 -17.72 -4.62 16.03
N ASP A 466 -19.02 -4.57 16.34
CA ASP A 466 -19.62 -3.56 17.23
C ASP A 466 -20.01 -4.11 18.62
N LEU A 467 -19.67 -5.37 18.90
CA LEU A 467 -19.83 -5.94 20.22
C LEU A 467 -18.85 -5.28 21.22
N PRO A 468 -19.22 -5.15 22.51
CA PRO A 468 -18.29 -4.68 23.52
C PRO A 468 -17.04 -5.57 23.59
N VAL A 469 -15.88 -4.96 23.35
CA VAL A 469 -14.58 -5.61 23.44
C VAL A 469 -14.12 -5.62 24.90
N THR A 470 -13.81 -6.80 25.43
CA THR A 470 -13.39 -7.01 26.82
C THR A 470 -11.89 -7.24 26.97
N SER A 471 -11.21 -7.74 25.94
CA SER A 471 -9.76 -7.96 25.93
C SER A 471 -9.24 -8.05 24.49
N VAL A 472 -7.99 -7.67 24.28
CA VAL A 472 -7.27 -7.79 22.99
C VAL A 472 -5.85 -8.26 23.27
N ARG A 473 -5.39 -9.24 22.51
CA ARG A 473 -3.97 -9.61 22.40
C ARG A 473 -3.69 -10.32 21.08
N ASN A 474 -2.49 -10.16 20.53
CA ASN A 474 -2.03 -11.02 19.44
C ASN A 474 -0.93 -11.98 19.91
N HIS A 475 -0.82 -13.10 19.21
CA HIS A 475 0.23 -14.08 19.39
C HIS A 475 0.98 -14.20 18.07
N VAL A 476 2.26 -13.81 18.06
CA VAL A 476 3.12 -14.05 16.89
C VAL A 476 3.33 -15.56 16.78
N LEU A 477 2.93 -16.13 15.64
CA LEU A 477 3.14 -17.56 15.39
C LEU A 477 4.52 -17.79 14.79
N VAL A 478 5.01 -19.02 14.91
CA VAL A 478 6.23 -19.44 14.21
C VAL A 478 6.11 -19.16 12.71
N GLN A 479 7.18 -18.65 12.12
CA GLN A 479 7.22 -18.30 10.71
C GLN A 479 7.17 -19.58 9.85
N GLY A 480 6.10 -19.74 9.07
CA GLY A 480 5.97 -20.84 8.11
C GLY A 480 5.90 -20.38 6.64
N GLY A 481 5.42 -19.16 6.39
CA GLY A 481 5.26 -18.58 5.06
C GLY A 481 5.91 -17.20 4.91
N PRO A 482 5.87 -16.64 3.69
CA PRO A 482 6.63 -15.45 3.34
C PRO A 482 6.16 -14.19 4.06
N THR A 483 4.87 -14.11 4.35
CA THR A 483 4.25 -12.94 4.98
C THR A 483 3.87 -13.15 6.44
N GLY A 484 4.49 -14.15 7.09
CA GLY A 484 4.32 -14.43 8.51
C GLY A 484 2.89 -14.86 8.89
N ALA A 485 2.70 -15.19 10.17
CA ALA A 485 1.39 -15.55 10.70
C ALA A 485 1.25 -15.06 12.14
N GLN A 486 0.03 -14.73 12.52
CA GLN A 486 -0.31 -14.31 13.88
C GLN A 486 -1.71 -14.82 14.25
N ALA A 487 -2.00 -14.94 15.54
CA ALA A 487 -3.35 -15.21 16.05
C ALA A 487 -3.85 -14.04 16.90
N LEU A 488 -4.93 -13.38 16.46
CA LEU A 488 -5.56 -12.24 17.12
C LEU A 488 -6.68 -12.72 18.04
N GLU A 489 -6.42 -12.75 19.34
CA GLU A 489 -7.36 -13.14 20.38
C GLU A 489 -8.11 -11.92 20.93
N VAL A 490 -9.42 -11.88 20.70
CA VAL A 490 -10.31 -10.80 21.12
C VAL A 490 -11.43 -11.36 22.00
N GLY A 491 -11.53 -10.86 23.23
CA GLY A 491 -12.67 -11.12 24.10
C GLY A 491 -13.82 -10.18 23.77
N LEU A 492 -15.02 -10.72 23.61
CA LEU A 492 -16.24 -10.00 23.26
C LEU A 492 -17.37 -10.34 24.24
N ARG A 493 -18.27 -9.38 24.46
CA ARG A 493 -19.52 -9.58 25.20
C ARG A 493 -20.70 -9.66 24.24
N TRP A 494 -21.27 -10.84 24.03
CA TRP A 494 -22.45 -11.05 23.19
C TRP A 494 -23.65 -11.48 24.03
N GLN A 495 -24.74 -10.69 24.01
CA GLN A 495 -25.97 -10.95 24.79
C GLN A 495 -25.71 -11.30 26.28
N GLY A 496 -24.75 -10.60 26.91
CA GLY A 496 -24.37 -10.84 28.30
C GLY A 496 -23.37 -11.98 28.53
N ARG A 497 -23.05 -12.78 27.50
CA ARG A 497 -22.08 -13.88 27.54
C ARG A 497 -20.70 -13.42 27.07
N ASP A 498 -19.64 -13.82 27.78
CA ASP A 498 -18.26 -13.65 27.31
C ASP A 498 -17.94 -14.73 26.26
N VAL A 499 -17.41 -14.32 25.12
CA VAL A 499 -16.94 -15.19 24.03
C VAL A 499 -15.57 -14.69 23.60
N THR A 500 -14.63 -15.61 23.36
CA THR A 500 -13.35 -15.26 22.72
C THR A 500 -13.42 -15.58 21.24
N VAL A 501 -12.96 -14.67 20.39
CA VAL A 501 -12.75 -14.91 18.96
C VAL A 501 -11.25 -14.81 18.67
N ILE A 502 -10.71 -15.82 18.01
CA ILE A 502 -9.34 -15.88 17.53
C ILE A 502 -9.37 -15.79 16.00
N GLY A 503 -8.97 -14.65 15.47
CA GLY A 503 -8.76 -14.45 14.03
C GLY A 503 -7.33 -14.80 13.63
N THR A 504 -7.13 -15.60 12.58
CA THR A 504 -5.78 -15.95 12.13
C THR A 504 -5.74 -16.32 10.65
N HIS A 505 -4.62 -16.02 10.00
CA HIS A 505 -4.21 -16.61 8.73
C HIS A 505 -2.98 -17.49 8.96
N LEU A 506 -3.15 -18.82 8.89
CA LEU A 506 -2.01 -19.73 9.00
C LEU A 506 -1.24 -19.76 7.69
N GLN A 507 0.08 -19.74 7.79
CA GLN A 507 0.97 -19.79 6.63
C GLN A 507 2.02 -20.87 6.89
N PRO A 508 1.69 -22.14 6.66
CA PRO A 508 2.62 -23.25 6.87
C PRO A 508 3.77 -23.23 5.85
N PRO A 509 4.90 -23.85 6.16
CA PRO A 509 5.88 -24.20 5.14
C PRO A 509 5.24 -25.10 4.06
N PRO A 510 5.72 -25.07 2.81
CA PRO A 510 5.19 -25.91 1.74
C PRO A 510 5.09 -27.38 2.14
N GLY A 511 3.87 -27.93 2.06
CA GLY A 511 3.57 -29.34 2.34
C GLY A 511 3.42 -29.70 3.83
N TRP A 512 3.18 -28.73 4.73
CA TRP A 512 2.80 -28.97 6.13
C TRP A 512 3.72 -29.97 6.89
N ARG A 513 5.02 -29.97 6.56
CA ARG A 513 5.98 -30.90 7.18
C ARG A 513 6.18 -30.63 8.68
N GLU A 514 6.03 -29.37 9.07
CA GLU A 514 6.13 -28.90 10.45
C GLU A 514 4.74 -28.46 10.91
N LEU A 515 4.31 -28.98 12.06
CA LEU A 515 2.96 -28.74 12.62
C LEU A 515 2.97 -27.61 13.66
N ASP A 516 4.10 -26.93 13.83
CA ASP A 516 4.33 -25.98 14.93
C ASP A 516 3.30 -24.85 14.99
N GLN A 517 2.81 -24.34 13.83
CA GLN A 517 1.77 -23.31 13.80
C GLN A 517 0.43 -23.82 14.37
N VAL A 518 -0.03 -25.00 13.94
CA VAL A 518 -1.29 -25.57 14.44
C VAL A 518 -1.17 -26.03 15.88
N GLU A 519 0.00 -26.52 16.31
CA GLU A 519 0.27 -26.84 17.71
C GLU A 519 0.27 -25.59 18.61
N GLN A 520 0.85 -24.48 18.14
CA GLN A 520 0.81 -23.19 18.81
C GLN A 520 -0.62 -22.66 18.92
N LEU A 521 -1.36 -22.65 17.80
CA LEU A 521 -2.76 -22.24 17.79
C LEU A 521 -3.61 -23.10 18.73
N GLY A 522 -3.42 -24.42 18.72
CA GLY A 522 -4.12 -25.34 19.62
C GLY A 522 -3.84 -25.07 21.10
N ARG A 523 -2.62 -24.63 21.46
CA ARG A 523 -2.32 -24.18 22.84
C ARG A 523 -3.04 -22.88 23.18
N ILE A 524 -3.02 -21.90 22.28
CA ILE A 524 -3.72 -20.62 22.46
C ILE A 524 -5.22 -20.85 22.67
N VAL A 525 -5.83 -21.74 21.88
CA VAL A 525 -7.25 -22.12 22.01
C VAL A 525 -7.53 -22.72 23.39
N LYS A 526 -6.70 -23.67 23.85
CA LYS A 526 -6.86 -24.29 25.16
C LYS A 526 -6.77 -23.25 26.28
N ASP A 527 -5.77 -22.38 26.24
CA ASP A 527 -5.58 -21.32 27.23
C ASP A 527 -6.76 -20.34 27.25
N ALA A 528 -7.24 -19.92 26.07
CA ALA A 528 -8.37 -19.00 25.94
C ALA A 528 -9.72 -19.62 26.35
N SER A 529 -9.84 -20.95 26.23
CA SER A 529 -11.03 -21.71 26.65
C SER A 529 -11.05 -22.03 28.16
N ALA A 530 -9.96 -21.72 28.87
CA ALA A 530 -9.85 -21.99 30.30
C ALA A 530 -11.02 -21.37 31.09
N GLY A 531 -11.55 -22.12 32.05
CA GLY A 531 -12.74 -21.71 32.81
C GLY A 531 -14.06 -21.84 32.05
N GLY A 532 -14.09 -22.54 30.91
CA GLY A 532 -15.31 -22.86 30.16
C GLY A 532 -15.81 -21.71 29.27
N ARG A 533 -14.96 -20.73 28.98
CA ARG A 533 -15.28 -19.64 28.05
C ARG A 533 -15.32 -20.19 26.62
N PRO A 534 -16.41 -19.97 25.86
CA PRO A 534 -16.45 -20.39 24.47
C PRO A 534 -15.41 -19.65 23.62
N VAL A 535 -14.69 -20.39 22.78
CA VAL A 535 -13.72 -19.86 21.82
C VAL A 535 -14.21 -20.15 20.41
N VAL A 536 -14.17 -19.14 19.55
CA VAL A 536 -14.36 -19.23 18.11
C VAL A 536 -13.02 -18.99 17.44
N VAL A 537 -12.59 -19.87 16.54
CA VAL A 537 -11.42 -19.66 15.68
C VAL A 537 -11.92 -19.45 14.26
N ALA A 538 -11.51 -18.37 13.60
CA ALA A 538 -11.99 -18.05 12.27
C ALA A 538 -10.88 -17.43 11.40
N GLY A 539 -10.93 -17.69 10.10
CA GLY A 539 -9.97 -17.15 9.12
C GLY A 539 -9.59 -18.18 8.05
N ASP A 540 -8.59 -17.82 7.25
CA ASP A 540 -7.94 -18.71 6.30
C ASP A 540 -6.90 -19.58 7.04
N LEU A 541 -7.21 -20.84 7.27
CA LEU A 541 -6.32 -21.71 8.02
C LEU A 541 -5.36 -22.47 7.10
N ASN A 542 -5.48 -22.39 5.77
CA ASN A 542 -4.69 -23.21 4.83
C ASN A 542 -4.74 -24.73 5.16
N LEU A 543 -5.88 -25.20 5.68
CA LEU A 543 -6.10 -26.59 6.10
C LEU A 543 -7.34 -27.16 5.43
N GLU A 544 -7.23 -28.29 4.74
CA GLU A 544 -8.41 -29.04 4.34
C GLU A 544 -8.89 -29.97 5.48
N PRO A 545 -10.20 -30.26 5.57
CA PRO A 545 -10.68 -31.31 6.45
C PRO A 545 -9.98 -32.65 6.15
N ALA A 546 -9.51 -33.31 7.21
CA ALA A 546 -8.75 -34.57 7.21
C ALA A 546 -7.25 -34.46 6.90
N ASP A 547 -6.70 -33.26 6.70
CA ASP A 547 -5.26 -33.06 6.72
C ASP A 547 -4.65 -33.47 8.09
N PRO A 548 -3.41 -33.95 8.15
CA PRO A 548 -2.76 -34.25 9.43
C PRO A 548 -2.75 -33.05 10.39
N ALA A 549 -2.52 -31.84 9.85
CA ALA A 549 -2.52 -30.61 10.63
C ALA A 549 -3.93 -30.19 11.10
N TRP A 550 -4.98 -30.53 10.33
CA TRP A 550 -6.37 -30.38 10.75
C TRP A 550 -6.68 -31.22 11.99
N GLU A 551 -6.28 -32.50 12.00
CA GLU A 551 -6.51 -33.39 13.15
C GLU A 551 -5.81 -32.90 14.42
N VAL A 552 -4.60 -32.35 14.31
CA VAL A 552 -3.90 -31.73 15.45
C VAL A 552 -4.67 -30.54 16.01
N LEU A 553 -5.15 -29.65 15.13
CA LEU A 553 -5.93 -28.48 15.55
C LEU A 553 -7.26 -28.91 16.20
N MET A 554 -7.99 -29.86 15.61
CA MET A 554 -9.23 -30.39 16.18
C MET A 554 -9.02 -31.07 17.54
N GLY A 555 -7.87 -31.72 17.73
CA GLY A 555 -7.42 -32.26 19.03
C GLY A 555 -7.24 -31.21 20.14
N SER A 556 -7.39 -29.92 19.83
CA SER A 556 -7.43 -28.86 20.85
C SER A 556 -8.79 -28.68 21.53
N GLY A 557 -9.79 -29.49 21.16
CA GLY A 557 -11.15 -29.40 21.69
C GLY A 557 -12.05 -28.50 20.85
N LEU A 558 -11.72 -28.31 19.57
CA LEU A 558 -12.55 -27.60 18.61
C LEU A 558 -13.54 -28.57 17.94
N THR A 559 -14.62 -28.01 17.43
CA THR A 559 -15.63 -28.65 16.59
C THR A 559 -15.81 -27.80 15.34
N ASP A 560 -16.25 -28.42 14.24
CA ASP A 560 -16.51 -27.72 12.98
C ASP A 560 -18.03 -27.56 12.73
N PRO A 561 -18.59 -26.36 12.99
CA PRO A 561 -19.92 -25.94 12.60
C PRO A 561 -20.31 -26.12 11.12
N ILE A 562 -19.34 -26.24 10.20
CA ILE A 562 -19.55 -26.35 8.75
C ILE A 562 -19.67 -27.83 8.32
N ALA A 563 -19.11 -28.76 9.09
CA ALA A 563 -19.08 -30.19 8.75
C ALA A 563 -20.43 -30.78 8.28
N PRO A 564 -21.60 -30.43 8.85
CA PRO A 564 -22.88 -30.99 8.44
C PRO A 564 -23.35 -30.61 7.02
N VAL A 565 -22.80 -29.55 6.42
CA VAL A 565 -23.22 -29.03 5.11
C VAL A 565 -22.17 -29.24 4.01
N ARG A 566 -21.13 -30.05 4.28
CA ARG A 566 -20.10 -30.35 3.28
C ARG A 566 -20.69 -31.11 2.07
N PRO A 567 -20.14 -30.91 0.85
CA PRO A 567 -18.96 -30.10 0.52
C PRO A 567 -19.20 -28.59 0.66
N PHE A 568 -18.20 -27.87 1.20
CA PHE A 568 -18.28 -26.44 1.47
C PHE A 568 -17.03 -25.74 0.93
N SER A 569 -16.99 -25.51 -0.38
CA SER A 569 -15.84 -24.88 -1.02
C SER A 569 -15.65 -23.44 -0.54
N THR A 570 -14.41 -23.06 -0.28
CA THR A 570 -14.01 -21.69 0.07
C THR A 570 -13.01 -21.11 -0.91
N ILE A 571 -12.30 -21.97 -1.66
CA ILE A 571 -11.41 -21.60 -2.77
C ILE A 571 -11.52 -22.65 -3.91
N PRO A 572 -11.34 -22.25 -5.19
CA PRO A 572 -11.40 -20.89 -5.69
C PRO A 572 -12.83 -20.33 -5.65
N ALA A 573 -12.93 -19.02 -5.54
CA ALA A 573 -14.20 -18.31 -5.54
C ALA A 573 -15.02 -18.54 -6.83
N SER A 574 -14.35 -18.93 -7.92
CA SER A 574 -15.01 -19.39 -9.15
C SER A 574 -14.09 -20.29 -9.98
N GLY A 575 -14.59 -21.46 -10.39
CA GLY A 575 -13.97 -22.34 -11.38
C GLY A 575 -12.67 -23.03 -10.91
N GLY A 576 -12.60 -24.36 -11.00
CA GLY A 576 -11.43 -25.14 -10.60
C GLY A 576 -11.75 -26.22 -9.57
N PRO A 577 -10.74 -26.97 -9.09
CA PRO A 577 -10.89 -27.91 -7.97
C PRO A 577 -11.28 -27.15 -6.71
N ALA A 578 -12.34 -27.60 -6.03
CA ALA A 578 -12.86 -26.96 -4.85
C ALA A 578 -12.18 -27.47 -3.58
N GLU A 579 -11.64 -26.57 -2.76
CA GLU A 579 -11.03 -26.84 -1.45
C GLU A 579 -11.79 -26.07 -0.35
N GLN A 580 -11.68 -26.51 0.91
CA GLN A 580 -12.21 -25.82 2.10
C GLN A 580 -11.04 -25.47 3.03
N ILE A 581 -10.45 -24.29 2.87
CA ILE A 581 -9.31 -23.83 3.67
C ILE A 581 -9.65 -22.68 4.61
N ASP A 582 -10.80 -22.04 4.41
CA ASP A 582 -11.36 -21.04 5.32
C ASP A 582 -12.34 -21.72 6.28
N HIS A 583 -12.25 -21.40 7.57
CA HIS A 583 -13.03 -22.08 8.60
C HIS A 583 -13.61 -21.14 9.66
N VAL A 584 -14.68 -21.61 10.32
CA VAL A 584 -15.18 -21.07 11.59
C VAL A 584 -15.33 -22.25 12.53
N LEU A 585 -14.36 -22.45 13.41
CA LEU A 585 -14.29 -23.54 14.39
C LEU A 585 -14.71 -23.04 15.77
N VAL A 586 -15.27 -23.92 16.60
CA VAL A 586 -15.73 -23.54 17.95
C VAL A 586 -15.43 -24.60 18.99
N THR A 587 -15.10 -24.19 20.22
CA THR A 587 -15.13 -25.11 21.36
C THR A 587 -16.57 -25.53 21.68
N PRO A 588 -16.80 -26.65 22.41
CA PRO A 588 -18.13 -27.06 22.85
C PRO A 588 -18.93 -25.93 23.51
N GLY A 589 -20.24 -25.94 23.30
CA GLY A 589 -21.17 -24.92 23.81
C GLY A 589 -21.87 -24.09 22.73
N PHE A 590 -21.51 -24.27 21.45
CA PHE A 590 -22.21 -23.71 20.30
C PHE A 590 -22.56 -24.80 19.27
N THR A 591 -23.66 -24.60 18.54
CA THR A 591 -23.99 -25.30 17.29
C THR A 591 -24.01 -24.31 16.14
N GLY A 592 -23.65 -24.76 14.94
CA GLY A 592 -23.71 -23.96 13.72
C GLY A 592 -25.02 -24.12 12.97
N ARG A 593 -25.51 -23.02 12.41
CA ARG A 593 -26.56 -23.00 11.37
C ARG A 593 -26.34 -21.87 10.37
N ASP A 594 -27.16 -21.85 9.33
CA ASP A 594 -27.19 -20.80 8.30
C ASP A 594 -25.83 -20.57 7.64
N GLN A 595 -25.06 -21.64 7.43
CA GLN A 595 -23.75 -21.61 6.78
C GLN A 595 -23.87 -20.99 5.38
N ALA A 596 -22.96 -20.08 5.03
CA ALA A 596 -22.95 -19.40 3.73
C ALA A 596 -21.52 -19.28 3.20
N ASN A 597 -21.33 -19.55 1.90
CA ASN A 597 -20.07 -19.41 1.15
C ASN A 597 -20.35 -18.88 -0.27
N VAL A 598 -20.73 -17.60 -0.37
CA VAL A 598 -21.24 -17.02 -1.62
C VAL A 598 -20.13 -16.89 -2.67
N ASP A 599 -20.41 -17.27 -3.92
CA ASP A 599 -19.52 -17.06 -5.05
C ASP A 599 -19.29 -15.56 -5.30
N VAL A 600 -18.03 -15.14 -5.38
CA VAL A 600 -17.67 -13.74 -5.62
C VAL A 600 -16.49 -13.62 -6.58
N PRO A 601 -16.46 -12.60 -7.47
CA PRO A 601 -15.28 -12.28 -8.26
C PRO A 601 -14.31 -11.34 -7.52
N HIS A 602 -14.65 -10.94 -6.29
CA HIS A 602 -14.01 -9.86 -5.53
C HIS A 602 -12.84 -10.31 -4.65
N SER A 603 -12.57 -11.61 -4.58
CA SER A 603 -11.37 -12.25 -4.03
C SER A 603 -11.22 -13.59 -4.76
N ASP A 604 -10.07 -14.26 -4.62
CA ASP A 604 -9.92 -15.68 -4.96
C ASP A 604 -10.53 -16.61 -3.89
N HIS A 605 -10.80 -16.10 -2.69
CA HIS A 605 -11.59 -16.80 -1.67
C HIS A 605 -13.06 -16.40 -1.69
N ARG A 606 -13.92 -17.31 -1.23
CA ARG A 606 -15.32 -17.03 -0.90
C ARG A 606 -15.41 -16.54 0.54
N PRO A 607 -16.13 -15.45 0.83
CA PRO A 607 -16.45 -15.13 2.21
C PRO A 607 -17.31 -16.25 2.79
N ILE A 608 -17.02 -16.65 4.01
CA ILE A 608 -17.81 -17.65 4.74
C ILE A 608 -18.50 -17.01 5.94
N ALA A 609 -19.66 -17.51 6.31
CA ALA A 609 -20.35 -17.11 7.53
C ALA A 609 -21.14 -18.25 8.17
N VAL A 610 -21.19 -18.26 9.50
CA VAL A 610 -21.95 -19.24 10.30
C VAL A 610 -22.67 -18.51 11.44
N THR A 611 -23.93 -18.87 11.71
CA THR A 611 -24.64 -18.44 12.91
C THR A 611 -24.40 -19.46 14.04
N LEU A 612 -23.76 -19.02 15.12
CA LEU A 612 -23.49 -19.85 16.30
C LEU A 612 -24.60 -19.69 17.34
N VAL A 613 -25.25 -20.80 17.70
CA VAL A 613 -26.34 -20.84 18.69
C VAL A 613 -25.89 -21.61 19.93
N PRO A 614 -26.05 -21.07 21.15
CA PRO A 614 -25.74 -21.79 22.38
C PRO A 614 -26.38 -23.18 22.41
N GLN A 615 -25.61 -24.20 22.77
CA GLN A 615 -26.18 -25.50 23.11
C GLN A 615 -26.94 -25.38 24.43
N SER A 616 -28.19 -25.86 24.44
CA SER A 616 -29.08 -25.90 25.61
C SER A 616 -28.61 -26.88 26.68
#